data_AF-A0A3B0VMB5-F1
#
_entry.id   AF-A0A3B0VMB5-F1
#
_cell.length_a   1.000
_cell.length_b   1.000
_cell.length_c   1.000
_cell.angle_alpha   90.00
_cell.angle_beta   90.00
_cell.angle_gamma   90.00
#
_symmetry.space_group_name_H-M   'P 1'
#
loop_
_entity.id
_entity.type
_entity.pdbx_description
1 polymer ?
#
loop_
_entity_poly.entity_id
_entity_poly.type
_entity_poly.pdbx_seq_one_letter_code
_entity_poly.pdbx_strand_id
1 'polypeptide(L)'
;FKQNAQDIPRIRKLFGNCLDAIKQLHQQDQYMSQGFVRNMLKVSDNPVQIGFIDFEDDPLTVMNLPQAQARDLILFINSTARFFVGDSEFFQQQIHKFLEGHKPAVINNIQKTNDKLLWVTKVPFQKALGHDYQKLKIGILSLQNLPLSTHKREVK
;
A
#
# COMPACT_ATOMS: atom_id res chain seq x y z
N PHE A 1 12.01 9.77 14.13
CA PHE A 1 13.01 8.93 13.46
C PHE A 1 13.66 9.76 12.36
N LYS A 2 14.86 10.30 12.58
CA LYS A 2 15.64 10.91 11.49
C LYS A 2 16.17 9.74 10.66
N GLN A 3 15.68 9.58 9.43
CA GLN A 3 16.30 8.63 8.49
C GLN A 3 17.71 9.14 8.18
N ASN A 4 18.69 8.26 8.28
CA ASN A 4 20.00 8.55 7.75
C ASN A 4 19.90 8.58 6.22
N ALA A 5 20.42 9.61 5.56
CA ALA A 5 20.33 9.74 4.10
C ALA A 5 20.94 8.53 3.38
N GLN A 6 21.92 7.87 4.03
CA GLN A 6 22.55 6.64 3.54
C GLN A 6 21.60 5.43 3.47
N ASP A 7 20.51 5.41 4.23
CA ASP A 7 19.56 4.30 4.25
C ASP A 7 18.48 4.42 3.16
N ILE A 8 18.30 5.60 2.55
CA ILE A 8 17.24 5.86 1.56
C ILE A 8 17.27 4.83 0.41
N PRO A 9 18.41 4.56 -0.25
CA PRO A 9 18.45 3.58 -1.34
C PRO A 9 18.02 2.17 -0.91
N ARG A 10 18.42 1.76 0.30
CA ARG A 10 18.06 0.45 0.87
C ARG A 10 16.56 0.39 1.16
N ILE A 11 16.00 1.43 1.77
CA ILE A 11 14.56 1.52 2.09
C ILE A 11 13.73 1.48 0.81
N ARG A 12 14.09 2.27 -0.21
CA ARG A 12 13.44 2.27 -1.53
C ARG A 12 13.45 0.88 -2.17
N LYS A 13 14.60 0.20 -2.15
CA LYS A 13 14.75 -1.16 -2.70
C LYS A 13 13.85 -2.16 -1.95
N LEU A 14 13.88 -2.16 -0.63
CA LEU A 14 13.04 -3.06 0.18
C LEU A 14 11.54 -2.81 -0.04
N PHE A 15 11.13 -1.54 -0.14
CA PHE A 15 9.75 -1.18 -0.42
C PHE A 15 9.26 -1.72 -1.77
N GLY A 16 10.05 -1.54 -2.83
CA GLY A 16 9.76 -2.12 -4.15
C GLY A 16 9.63 -3.65 -4.09
N ASN A 17 10.58 -4.34 -3.45
CA ASN A 17 10.52 -5.80 -3.31
C ASN A 17 9.28 -6.28 -2.54
N CYS A 18 8.85 -5.55 -1.51
CA CYS A 18 7.61 -5.86 -0.80
C CYS A 18 6.38 -5.70 -1.70
N LEU A 19 6.29 -4.59 -2.47
CA LEU A 19 5.21 -4.38 -3.43
C LEU A 19 5.17 -5.50 -4.49
N ASP A 20 6.32 -5.90 -5.03
CA ASP A 20 6.41 -6.98 -6.01
C ASP A 20 5.92 -8.31 -5.42
N ALA A 21 6.31 -8.63 -4.18
CA ALA A 21 5.85 -9.83 -3.48
C ALA A 21 4.33 -9.81 -3.22
N ILE A 22 3.78 -8.68 -2.79
CA ILE A 22 2.32 -8.51 -2.62
C ILE A 22 1.61 -8.72 -3.96
N LYS A 23 2.16 -8.18 -5.06
CA LYS A 23 1.57 -8.31 -6.39
C LYS A 23 1.54 -9.75 -6.86
N GLN A 24 2.64 -10.48 -6.66
CA GLN A 24 2.75 -11.91 -6.97
C GLN A 24 1.75 -12.73 -6.17
N LEU A 25 1.61 -12.45 -4.86
CA LEU A 25 0.59 -13.07 -4.02
C LEU A 25 -0.83 -12.83 -4.59
N HIS A 26 -1.15 -11.58 -4.95
CA HIS A 26 -2.47 -11.23 -5.47
C HIS A 26 -2.77 -11.85 -6.84
N GLN A 27 -1.74 -12.06 -7.67
CA GLN A 27 -1.84 -12.75 -8.97
C GLN A 27 -2.21 -14.23 -8.83
N GLN A 28 -1.88 -14.85 -7.69
CA GLN A 28 -2.25 -16.23 -7.35
C GLN A 28 -3.60 -16.34 -6.62
N ASP A 29 -4.43 -15.29 -6.69
CA ASP A 29 -5.71 -15.19 -5.97
C ASP A 29 -5.59 -15.34 -4.44
N GLN A 30 -4.41 -15.01 -3.89
CA GLN A 30 -4.14 -14.98 -2.46
C GLN A 30 -4.22 -13.55 -1.89
N TYR A 31 -4.24 -13.48 -0.56
CA TYR A 31 -4.28 -12.27 0.26
C TYR A 31 -3.53 -12.52 1.58
N MET A 32 -3.23 -11.46 2.32
CA MET A 32 -2.62 -11.53 3.65
C MET A 32 -3.70 -11.48 4.74
N SER A 33 -3.45 -12.17 5.86
CA SER A 33 -4.20 -12.00 7.11
C SER A 33 -4.15 -10.54 7.57
N GLN A 34 -2.93 -10.00 7.73
CA GLN A 34 -2.69 -8.59 8.03
C GLN A 34 -1.53 -8.03 7.18
N GLY A 35 -1.86 -7.20 6.18
CA GLY A 35 -0.89 -6.60 5.25
C GLY A 35 0.03 -5.51 5.82
N PHE A 36 0.51 -5.62 7.06
CA PHE A 36 1.46 -4.66 7.64
C PHE A 36 2.91 -5.02 7.34
N VAL A 37 3.79 -4.02 7.18
CA VAL A 37 5.22 -4.25 6.91
C VAL A 37 5.95 -5.02 8.02
N ARG A 38 5.45 -4.97 9.27
CA ARG A 38 6.02 -5.76 10.38
C ARG A 38 5.84 -7.27 10.20
N ASN A 39 4.87 -7.68 9.38
CA ASN A 39 4.54 -9.07 9.07
C ASN A 39 5.21 -9.51 7.75
N MET A 40 6.21 -8.77 7.28
CA MET A 40 6.99 -9.09 6.09
C MET A 40 8.46 -9.29 6.47
N LEU A 41 9.04 -10.40 6.02
CA LEU A 41 10.42 -10.79 6.30
C LEU A 41 11.20 -10.91 5.00
N LYS A 42 12.40 -10.35 4.96
CA LYS A 42 13.36 -10.68 3.90
C LYS A 42 13.94 -12.06 4.18
N VAL A 43 13.52 -13.06 3.41
CA VAL A 43 13.91 -14.48 3.61
C VAL A 43 15.16 -14.88 2.83
N SER A 44 15.51 -14.12 1.78
CA SER A 44 16.75 -14.29 1.01
C SER A 44 17.28 -12.94 0.53
N ASP A 45 18.59 -12.86 0.32
CA ASP A 45 19.27 -11.68 -0.20
C ASP A 45 19.47 -11.70 -1.73
N ASN A 46 19.63 -12.89 -2.33
CA ASN A 46 19.93 -13.06 -3.76
C ASN A 46 19.28 -14.32 -4.34
N PRO A 47 18.16 -14.21 -5.09
CA PRO A 47 17.37 -12.98 -5.27
C PRO A 47 16.73 -12.55 -3.94
N VAL A 48 16.41 -11.25 -3.81
CA VAL A 48 15.66 -10.78 -2.64
C VAL A 48 14.28 -11.42 -2.66
N GLN A 49 13.93 -12.14 -1.60
CA GLN A 49 12.62 -12.75 -1.43
C GLN A 49 11.97 -12.21 -0.17
N ILE A 50 10.67 -11.93 -0.25
CA ILE A 50 9.85 -11.48 0.87
C ILE A 50 8.89 -12.61 1.25
N GLY A 51 8.95 -13.05 2.50
CA GLY A 51 7.98 -13.94 3.11
C GLY A 51 6.96 -13.15 3.94
N PHE A 52 5.75 -13.69 4.04
CA PHE A 52 4.68 -13.16 4.89
C PHE A 52 4.53 -14.07 6.10
N ILE A 53 4.21 -13.49 7.26
CA ILE A 53 3.96 -14.22 8.51
C ILE A 53 2.63 -13.77 9.11
N ASP A 54 2.23 -14.36 10.24
CA ASP A 54 1.07 -13.92 11.03
C ASP A 54 -0.27 -14.14 10.30
N PHE A 55 -0.57 -15.42 9.99
CA PHE A 55 -1.75 -15.88 9.23
C PHE A 55 -2.96 -16.26 10.12
N GLU A 56 -3.18 -15.52 11.20
CA GLU A 56 -4.22 -15.88 12.18
C GLU A 56 -5.64 -15.46 11.77
N ASP A 57 -5.77 -14.39 10.96
CA ASP A 57 -7.06 -13.87 10.51
C ASP A 57 -7.40 -14.32 9.08
N ASP A 58 -8.68 -14.61 8.83
CA ASP A 58 -9.21 -14.81 7.48
C ASP A 58 -10.13 -13.63 7.05
N PRO A 59 -9.60 -12.63 6.34
CA PRO A 59 -10.39 -11.58 5.71
C PRO A 59 -11.60 -12.04 4.91
N LEU A 60 -11.56 -13.21 4.26
CA LEU A 60 -12.66 -13.66 3.40
C LEU A 60 -13.94 -13.99 4.16
N THR A 61 -13.87 -14.13 5.48
CA THR A 61 -15.05 -14.30 6.34
C THR A 61 -15.98 -13.07 6.34
N VAL A 62 -15.46 -11.88 6.00
CA VAL A 62 -16.21 -10.62 6.06
C VAL A 62 -16.10 -9.75 4.80
N MET A 63 -15.23 -10.09 3.85
CA MET A 63 -15.08 -9.36 2.59
C MET A 63 -14.70 -10.28 1.43
N ASN A 64 -14.89 -9.84 0.19
CA ASN A 64 -14.47 -10.64 -0.97
C ASN A 64 -12.97 -10.48 -1.29
N LEU A 65 -12.44 -11.35 -2.14
CA LEU A 65 -11.01 -11.35 -2.49
C LEU A 65 -10.49 -10.00 -3.01
N PRO A 66 -11.17 -9.30 -3.95
CA PRO A 66 -10.73 -7.96 -4.34
C PRO A 66 -10.67 -6.94 -3.20
N GLN A 67 -11.58 -7.04 -2.23
CA GLN A 67 -11.57 -6.18 -1.03
C GLN A 67 -10.42 -6.54 -0.09
N ALA A 68 -10.14 -7.83 0.11
CA ALA A 68 -9.00 -8.30 0.91
C ALA A 68 -7.66 -7.83 0.30
N GLN A 69 -7.49 -8.00 -1.01
CA GLN A 69 -6.29 -7.52 -1.73
C GLN A 69 -6.16 -5.99 -1.72
N ALA A 70 -7.27 -5.25 -1.76
CA ALA A 70 -7.24 -3.80 -1.60
C ALA A 70 -6.81 -3.40 -0.17
N ARG A 71 -7.36 -4.07 0.85
CA ARG A 71 -7.01 -3.88 2.27
C ARG A 71 -5.52 -4.09 2.49
N ASP A 72 -4.95 -5.14 1.91
CA ASP A 72 -3.54 -5.47 2.02
C ASP A 72 -2.62 -4.32 1.61
N LEU A 73 -2.86 -3.75 0.41
CA LEU A 73 -2.07 -2.61 -0.05
C LEU A 73 -2.25 -1.39 0.86
N ILE A 74 -3.48 -1.09 1.29
CA ILE A 74 -3.78 0.07 2.14
C ILE A 74 -3.08 -0.06 3.50
N LEU A 75 -3.10 -1.23 4.13
CA LEU A 75 -2.40 -1.48 5.39
C LEU A 75 -0.87 -1.37 5.21
N PHE A 76 -0.36 -1.90 4.09
CA PHE A 76 1.06 -1.84 3.78
C PHE A 76 1.54 -0.39 3.60
N ILE A 77 0.82 0.39 2.78
CA ILE A 77 1.08 1.82 2.56
C ILE A 77 1.07 2.58 3.88
N ASN A 78 0.03 2.41 4.70
CA ASN A 78 -0.08 3.15 5.96
C ASN A 78 1.03 2.77 6.96
N SER A 79 1.43 1.50 7.01
CA SER A 79 2.52 1.05 7.88
C SER A 79 3.92 1.45 7.42
N THR A 80 4.08 1.84 6.15
CA THR A 80 5.36 2.24 5.54
C THR A 80 5.48 3.74 5.29
N ALA A 81 4.38 4.49 5.22
CA ALA A 81 4.38 5.93 4.89
C ALA A 81 5.33 6.76 5.76
N ARG A 82 5.58 6.34 7.00
CA ARG A 82 6.56 6.98 7.90
C ARG A 82 7.98 7.03 7.37
N PHE A 83 8.33 6.12 6.47
CA PHE A 83 9.65 6.05 5.85
C PHE A 83 9.77 6.94 4.60
N PHE A 84 8.68 7.60 4.19
CA PHE A 84 8.64 8.34 2.92
C PHE A 84 8.12 9.76 3.08
N VAL A 85 8.12 10.30 4.31
CA VAL A 85 7.70 11.69 4.55
C VAL A 85 8.56 12.69 3.78
N GLY A 86 9.87 12.44 3.68
CA GLY A 86 10.80 13.24 2.86
C GLY A 86 11.00 12.70 1.44
N ASP A 87 10.22 11.70 1.03
CA ASP A 87 10.42 10.97 -0.23
C ASP A 87 9.07 10.51 -0.83
N SER A 88 8.07 11.39 -0.72
CA SER A 88 6.67 11.07 -1.03
C SER A 88 6.42 10.83 -2.52
N GLU A 89 7.20 11.47 -3.38
CA GLU A 89 7.11 11.30 -4.83
C GLU A 89 7.50 9.88 -5.24
N PHE A 90 8.66 9.38 -4.78
CA PHE A 90 9.07 7.99 -5.02
C PHE A 90 8.02 7.01 -4.49
N PHE A 91 7.51 7.27 -3.29
CA PHE A 91 6.51 6.43 -2.65
C PHE A 91 5.23 6.31 -3.50
N GLN A 92 4.69 7.45 -3.96
CA GLN A 92 3.53 7.46 -4.86
C GLN A 92 3.83 6.76 -6.19
N GLN A 93 4.96 7.05 -6.83
CA GLN A 93 5.34 6.43 -8.09
C GLN A 93 5.41 4.90 -8.00
N GLN A 94 6.01 4.35 -6.94
CA GLN A 94 6.08 2.90 -6.75
C GLN A 94 4.71 2.27 -6.48
N ILE A 95 3.83 2.95 -5.74
CA ILE A 95 2.46 2.50 -5.53
C ILE A 95 1.67 2.50 -6.84
N HIS A 96 1.84 3.51 -7.68
CA HIS A 96 1.20 3.55 -9.00
C HIS A 96 1.70 2.41 -9.90
N LYS A 97 3.02 2.17 -9.91
CA LYS A 97 3.63 1.03 -10.62
C LYS A 97 3.09 -0.33 -10.13
N PHE A 98 2.85 -0.49 -8.83
CA PHE A 98 2.21 -1.68 -8.29
C PHE A 98 0.82 -1.89 -8.92
N LEU A 99 0.04 -0.82 -9.05
CA LEU A 99 -1.33 -0.84 -9.57
C LEU A 99 -1.42 -1.03 -11.09
N GLU A 100 -0.39 -0.70 -11.85
CA GLU A 100 -0.33 -0.96 -13.30
C GLU A 100 -0.54 -2.44 -13.60
N GLY A 101 -1.57 -2.76 -14.39
CA GLY A 101 -1.92 -4.15 -14.73
C GLY A 101 -2.48 -4.98 -13.56
N HIS A 102 -2.84 -4.35 -12.42
CA HIS A 102 -3.59 -5.04 -11.36
C HIS A 102 -5.07 -5.20 -11.74
N LYS A 103 -5.77 -6.11 -11.06
CA LYS A 103 -7.19 -6.41 -11.31
C LYS A 103 -8.03 -5.13 -11.11
N PRO A 104 -8.86 -4.72 -12.08
CA PRO A 104 -9.67 -3.51 -11.96
C PRO A 104 -10.55 -3.46 -10.71
N ALA A 105 -11.08 -4.60 -10.27
CA ALA A 105 -11.87 -4.68 -9.04
C ALA A 105 -11.07 -4.31 -7.78
N VAL A 106 -9.77 -4.62 -7.72
CA VAL A 106 -8.89 -4.25 -6.60
C VAL A 106 -8.63 -2.75 -6.63
N ILE A 107 -8.27 -2.20 -7.81
CA ILE A 107 -8.04 -0.77 -8.01
C ILE A 107 -9.28 0.04 -7.60
N ASN A 108 -10.48 -0.38 -8.02
CA ASN A 108 -11.74 0.28 -7.67
C ASN A 108 -12.01 0.27 -6.16
N ASN A 109 -11.70 -0.83 -5.46
CA ASN A 109 -11.85 -0.89 -4.00
C ASN A 109 -10.85 0.03 -3.29
N ILE A 110 -9.62 0.15 -3.81
CA ILE A 110 -8.61 1.08 -3.30
C ILE A 110 -9.06 2.52 -3.48
N GLN A 111 -9.49 2.90 -4.70
CA GLN A 111 -10.00 4.24 -5.00
C GLN A 111 -11.18 4.60 -4.10
N LYS A 112 -12.20 3.74 -4.03
CA LYS A 112 -13.38 3.94 -3.18
C LYS A 112 -13.02 4.14 -1.70
N THR A 113 -12.03 3.39 -1.20
CA THR A 113 -11.58 3.53 0.19
C THR A 113 -10.80 4.83 0.37
N ASN A 114 -9.92 5.18 -0.56
CA ASN A 114 -9.15 6.40 -0.51
C ASN A 114 -10.04 7.64 -0.53
N ASP A 115 -11.04 7.69 -1.41
CA ASP A 115 -11.99 8.81 -1.54
C ASP A 115 -12.71 9.11 -0.21
N LYS A 116 -13.08 8.05 0.52
CA LYS A 116 -13.68 8.17 1.86
C LYS A 116 -12.71 8.68 2.93
N LEU A 117 -11.40 8.54 2.72
CA LEU A 117 -10.36 8.98 3.65
C LEU A 117 -9.77 10.34 3.28
N LEU A 118 -9.99 10.84 2.06
CA LEU A 118 -9.42 12.10 1.58
C LEU A 118 -9.72 13.29 2.48
N TRP A 119 -10.88 13.34 3.13
CA TRP A 119 -11.22 14.44 4.04
C TRP A 119 -10.22 14.57 5.20
N VAL A 120 -9.63 13.46 5.67
CA VAL A 120 -8.63 13.45 6.75
C VAL A 120 -7.43 14.34 6.37
N THR A 121 -7.04 14.36 5.10
CA THR A 121 -5.90 15.15 4.60
C THR A 121 -6.13 16.67 4.60
N LYS A 122 -7.40 17.10 4.73
CA LYS A 122 -7.85 18.49 4.67
C LYS A 122 -8.04 19.11 6.05
N VAL A 123 -8.14 18.31 7.10
CA VAL A 123 -8.31 18.82 8.46
C VAL A 123 -6.97 19.29 9.03
N PRO A 124 -6.88 20.46 9.69
CA PRO A 124 -5.62 20.98 10.23
C PRO A 124 -5.16 20.26 11.51
N PHE A 125 -5.26 18.92 11.54
CA PHE A 125 -4.85 18.10 12.68
C PHE A 125 -3.33 18.09 12.93
N GLN A 126 -2.52 18.65 12.04
CA GLN A 126 -1.07 18.71 12.22
C GLN A 126 -0.66 19.40 13.53
N LYS A 127 -1.43 20.39 14.00
CA LYS A 127 -1.18 21.05 15.29
C LYS A 127 -1.51 20.17 16.50
N ALA A 128 -2.44 19.23 16.38
CA ALA A 128 -2.90 18.37 17.48
C ALA A 128 -2.24 16.98 17.51
N LEU A 129 -1.98 16.40 16.33
CA LEU A 129 -1.52 15.02 16.15
C LEU A 129 -0.08 14.92 15.61
N GLY A 130 0.54 16.07 15.28
CA GLY A 130 1.95 16.16 14.91
C GLY A 130 2.37 15.22 13.76
N HIS A 131 3.46 14.50 13.97
CA HIS A 131 4.07 13.64 12.96
C HIS A 131 3.21 12.43 12.58
N ASP A 132 2.34 11.93 13.46
CA ASP A 132 1.52 10.76 13.13
C ASP A 132 0.47 11.09 12.08
N TYR A 133 -0.12 12.28 12.18
CA TYR A 133 -0.97 12.81 11.12
C TYR A 133 -0.23 12.99 9.79
N GLN A 134 1.01 13.47 9.82
CA GLN A 134 1.82 13.65 8.61
C GLN A 134 2.03 12.31 7.87
N LYS A 135 2.33 11.23 8.61
CA LYS A 135 2.53 9.89 8.04
C LYS A 135 1.24 9.37 7.41
N LEU A 136 0.13 9.47 8.14
CA LEU A 136 -1.19 9.06 7.64
C LEU A 136 -1.58 9.85 6.38
N LYS A 137 -1.37 11.17 6.40
CA LYS A 137 -1.64 12.05 5.25
C LYS A 137 -0.86 11.62 4.02
N ILE A 138 0.44 11.34 4.15
CA ILE A 138 1.26 10.85 3.02
C ILE A 138 0.74 9.51 2.48
N GLY A 139 0.34 8.58 3.36
CA GLY A 139 -0.26 7.31 2.95
C GLY A 139 -1.57 7.45 2.16
N ILE A 140 -2.43 8.39 2.55
CA ILE A 140 -3.69 8.66 1.84
C ILE A 140 -3.41 9.38 0.50
N LEU A 141 -2.52 10.37 0.51
CA LEU A 141 -2.21 11.16 -0.70
C LEU A 141 -1.49 10.33 -1.76
N SER A 142 -0.70 9.31 -1.38
CA SER A 142 -0.02 8.44 -2.33
C SER A 142 -0.96 7.53 -3.14
N LEU A 143 -2.24 7.46 -2.75
CA LEU A 143 -3.30 6.75 -3.46
C LEU A 143 -4.18 7.68 -4.31
N GLN A 144 -3.81 8.94 -4.50
CA GLN A 144 -4.53 9.86 -5.39
C GLN A 144 -4.05 9.73 -6.83
N ASN A 145 -4.91 10.13 -7.79
CA ASN A 145 -4.60 10.13 -9.22
C ASN A 145 -4.21 8.74 -9.76
N LEU A 146 -4.85 7.70 -9.23
CA LEU A 146 -4.63 6.33 -9.68
C LEU A 146 -5.06 6.19 -11.16
N PRO A 147 -4.36 5.36 -11.96
CA PRO A 147 -4.73 5.12 -13.33
C PRO A 147 -6.20 4.71 -13.42
N LEU A 148 -6.93 5.33 -14.35
CA LEU A 148 -8.34 5.02 -14.59
C LEU A 148 -8.46 3.54 -14.98
N SER A 149 -9.38 2.81 -14.35
CA SER A 149 -9.71 1.45 -14.78
C SER A 149 -10.18 1.49 -16.23
N THR A 150 -9.45 0.84 -17.14
CA THR A 150 -9.84 0.68 -18.54
C THR A 150 -10.96 -0.35 -18.68
N HIS A 151 -12.12 -0.08 -18.08
CA HIS A 151 -13.36 -0.73 -18.47
C HIS A 151 -14.37 0.34 -18.87
N LYS A 152 -14.55 0.45 -20.20
CA LYS A 152 -15.79 0.98 -20.77
C LYS A 152 -16.94 0.28 -20.06
N ARG A 153 -17.89 1.04 -19.53
CA ARG A 153 -19.20 0.52 -19.17
C ARG A 153 -19.79 -0.03 -20.47
N GLU A 154 -19.86 -1.35 -20.62
CA GLU A 154 -20.82 -1.92 -21.54
C GLU A 154 -22.19 -1.65 -20.93
N VAL A 155 -22.85 -0.63 -21.47
CA VAL A 155 -24.26 -0.38 -21.25
C VAL A 155 -25.00 -1.56 -21.90
N LYS A 156 -25.66 -2.38 -21.08
CA LYS A 156 -26.78 -3.19 -21.54
C LYS A 156 -28.04 -2.35 -21.50
#